data_AF-A0A270BEK2-F1
#
_entry.id   AF-A0A270BEK2-F1
#
_cell.length_a   1.000
_cell.length_b   1.000
_cell.length_c   1.000
_cell.angle_alpha   90.00
_cell.angle_beta   90.00
_cell.angle_gamma   90.00
#
_symmetry.space_group_name_H-M   'P 1'
#
loop_
_entity.id
_entity.type
_entity.pdbx_description
1 polymer ?
#
loop_
_entity_poly.entity_id
_entity_poly.type
_entity_poly.pdbx_seq_one_letter_code
_entity_poly.pdbx_strand_id
1 'polypeptide(L)'
;MPKIHRPLPHRGTPERALCSLPTRTAAAAFALASVWHTPFGVGTAQAQTTHASALTAQPAVAPVSDTIINPGSKVHALPTQSLRPLDAETIGPDLSAIRRPPNTPIPPSGVPILPSPGLAPLSVMPIMPSETPHSLHQIELDALSNAEGPSALLPASLDAQRDYDLPDPYYVPTAGTGHLIPQLMPFRDRLRDKGFSFSFSYKGEAMGLVAGGLPHQKGISYVHELTLQTTFDLGRMNQSLNGWSVHALVMERAGRAAQNVRVGEYYAALQEVYTLSGNVVAHLVDMYAEKKMLNNKLDIIFGRMSLTHVFATSPLLCSFMVTCSAPVAIKQLPGMSVYPKATWGARVRFRPTRDTALQVGAYSVSKITDNPSGWAWGAEDATGLSLPIELTWAPFLTRNRLPGHYVLGYEHDTTRYADKIGSVLPAHVANTLPGTRSAPSDSMWLEADQMIYRLGGRNQMAGGYLMAGYVHATPRVVNISDQAYAGLSFVGLIPSRMTDRFGVLYSWYKVSRRRRESQILAVENGYSLGSTIHGIQNDSELIEAYYGIDATHGVLVQPEFQYMIHPGETHNIRNAALVGLKVIAAL
;
A
#
# COMPACT_ATOMS: atom_id res chain seq x y z
N MET A 1 74.46 37.90 -47.40
CA MET A 1 73.83 37.61 -48.72
C MET A 1 72.29 37.48 -48.54
N PRO A 2 71.46 37.73 -49.57
CA PRO A 2 70.01 38.07 -49.49
C PRO A 2 69.06 36.83 -49.60
N LYS A 3 67.71 36.89 -49.69
CA LYS A 3 66.66 37.91 -49.98
C LYS A 3 65.34 37.46 -49.25
N ILE A 4 64.59 38.29 -48.50
CA ILE A 4 63.46 39.18 -48.90
C ILE A 4 62.27 38.48 -49.62
N HIS A 5 61.07 38.45 -49.00
CA HIS A 5 59.87 39.19 -49.47
C HIS A 5 58.66 39.17 -48.48
N ARG A 6 57.83 40.22 -48.58
CA ARG A 6 56.57 40.59 -47.87
C ARG A 6 55.61 41.13 -48.96
N PRO A 7 54.26 41.30 -48.80
CA PRO A 7 53.70 42.27 -47.82
C PRO A 7 52.24 42.04 -47.29
N LEU A 8 51.81 42.97 -46.42
CA LEU A 8 50.41 43.26 -46.00
C LEU A 8 49.77 44.34 -46.90
N PRO A 9 48.50 44.76 -46.69
CA PRO A 9 48.31 46.05 -46.00
C PRO A 9 47.08 46.19 -45.05
N HIS A 10 47.13 47.22 -44.20
CA HIS A 10 46.05 47.73 -43.32
C HIS A 10 45.28 48.93 -43.94
N ARG A 11 44.05 49.19 -43.44
CA ARG A 11 43.40 50.50 -43.11
C ARG A 11 41.92 50.23 -42.73
N GLY A 12 41.21 50.99 -41.89
CA GLY A 12 41.49 52.16 -41.04
C GLY A 12 40.25 52.55 -40.19
N THR A 13 40.43 53.38 -39.15
CA THR A 13 39.40 53.99 -38.25
C THR A 13 38.81 55.31 -38.87
N PRO A 14 37.88 56.14 -38.28
CA PRO A 14 37.47 56.29 -36.86
C PRO A 14 36.00 56.79 -36.52
N GLU A 15 35.77 57.11 -35.23
CA GLU A 15 34.95 58.19 -34.60
C GLU A 15 33.38 58.27 -34.52
N ARG A 16 32.91 58.45 -33.24
CA ARG A 16 31.93 59.42 -32.65
C ARG A 16 30.45 59.61 -33.11
N ALA A 17 29.55 59.22 -32.19
CA ALA A 17 28.58 60.03 -31.40
C ALA A 17 27.29 60.72 -31.97
N LEU A 18 26.28 60.75 -31.07
CA LEU A 18 25.13 61.69 -30.87
C LEU A 18 23.71 61.44 -31.45
N CYS A 19 22.71 61.66 -30.56
CA CYS A 19 21.26 61.93 -30.73
C CYS A 19 20.30 60.82 -31.25
N SER A 20 18.99 60.75 -30.91
CA SER A 20 18.19 61.22 -29.73
C SER A 20 16.68 60.82 -29.83
N LEU A 21 16.07 60.21 -28.79
CA LEU A 21 14.63 60.27 -28.38
C LEU A 21 13.51 59.73 -29.36
N PRO A 22 12.22 59.50 -28.94
CA PRO A 22 11.55 59.48 -27.61
C PRO A 22 10.53 58.32 -27.32
N THR A 23 9.83 58.41 -26.17
CA THR A 23 8.49 57.83 -25.77
C THR A 23 8.36 56.32 -25.42
N ARG A 24 8.11 55.93 -24.15
CA ARG A 24 6.80 55.76 -23.41
C ARG A 24 5.94 54.59 -23.94
N THR A 25 5.47 53.59 -23.19
CA THR A 25 4.80 53.56 -21.85
C THR A 25 5.13 52.28 -21.03
N ALA A 26 5.43 52.36 -19.72
CA ALA A 26 4.55 52.02 -18.57
C ALA A 26 3.80 50.66 -18.69
N ALA A 27 3.96 49.61 -17.86
CA ALA A 27 4.23 49.40 -16.42
C ALA A 27 2.98 48.98 -15.62
N ALA A 28 3.00 47.75 -15.07
CA ALA A 28 2.14 47.30 -13.97
C ALA A 28 2.76 46.07 -13.27
N ALA A 29 3.48 46.29 -12.17
CA ALA A 29 3.89 45.24 -11.24
C ALA A 29 3.16 45.48 -9.92
N PHE A 30 2.31 44.53 -9.51
CA PHE A 30 1.59 44.63 -8.24
C PHE A 30 2.38 43.92 -7.13
N ALA A 31 3.06 44.72 -6.32
CA ALA A 31 3.43 44.34 -4.96
C ALA A 31 2.40 44.97 -4.01
N LEU A 32 1.83 44.17 -3.11
CA LEU A 32 0.96 44.65 -2.05
C LEU A 32 1.29 43.93 -0.75
N ALA A 33 1.94 44.66 0.15
CA ALA A 33 2.05 44.32 1.56
C ALA A 33 1.69 45.58 2.35
N SER A 34 0.71 45.48 3.25
CA SER A 34 0.89 45.73 4.70
C SER A 34 -0.39 46.16 5.42
N VAL A 35 -0.40 45.84 6.73
CA VAL A 35 -1.22 46.35 7.83
C VAL A 35 -2.75 46.19 7.76
N TRP A 36 -3.25 45.18 8.50
CA TRP A 36 -4.29 45.41 9.52
C TRP A 36 -3.80 44.90 10.87
N HIS A 37 -3.71 45.78 11.87
CA HIS A 37 -3.55 45.43 13.27
C HIS A 37 -4.89 45.59 13.98
N THR A 38 -5.32 44.61 14.76
CA THR A 38 -5.87 44.82 16.11
C THR A 38 -5.90 43.47 16.87
N PRO A 39 -5.78 43.47 18.21
CA PRO A 39 -5.48 42.25 18.96
C PRO A 39 -6.72 41.62 19.62
N PHE A 40 -6.71 40.29 19.79
CA PHE A 40 -7.59 39.62 20.74
C PHE A 40 -6.80 38.69 21.68
N GLY A 41 -6.72 39.12 22.94
CA GLY A 41 -6.75 38.29 24.15
C GLY A 41 -5.83 37.07 24.23
N VAL A 42 -4.60 37.26 24.69
CA VAL A 42 -3.86 36.18 25.37
C VAL A 42 -4.51 35.95 26.75
N GLY A 43 -5.44 35.00 26.82
CA GLY A 43 -6.03 34.54 28.07
C GLY A 43 -5.07 33.61 28.80
N THR A 44 -4.33 34.13 29.79
CA THR A 44 -3.50 33.31 30.68
C THR A 44 -4.37 32.50 31.64
N ALA A 45 -4.74 31.29 31.25
CA ALA A 45 -5.34 30.31 32.15
C ALA A 45 -4.23 29.54 32.89
N GLN A 46 -4.04 29.84 34.17
CA GLN A 46 -3.17 29.05 35.04
C GLN A 46 -3.71 27.63 35.15
N ALA A 47 -2.83 26.62 34.99
CA ALA A 47 -3.18 25.24 35.30
C ALA A 47 -3.42 25.12 36.82
N GLN A 48 -4.69 25.07 37.23
CA GLN A 48 -5.05 24.71 38.59
C GLN A 48 -4.80 23.22 38.80
N THR A 49 -3.79 22.91 39.62
CA THR A 49 -3.65 21.60 40.24
C THR A 49 -4.82 21.38 41.21
N THR A 50 -5.69 20.41 40.91
CA THR A 50 -6.67 19.90 41.86
C THR A 50 -6.33 18.47 42.27
N HIS A 51 -6.05 18.28 43.56
CA HIS A 51 -5.96 16.98 44.21
C HIS A 51 -7.31 16.63 44.87
N ALA A 52 -7.48 15.33 45.14
CA ALA A 52 -8.57 14.70 45.90
C ALA A 52 -9.93 14.56 45.14
N SER A 53 -10.76 13.53 45.40
CA SER A 53 -10.66 12.50 46.46
C SER A 53 -11.23 11.13 46.03
N ALA A 54 -11.14 10.13 46.93
CA ALA A 54 -11.44 8.71 46.70
C ALA A 54 -12.84 8.25 47.17
N LEU A 55 -13.07 6.92 47.04
CA LEU A 55 -14.27 6.11 47.38
C LEU A 55 -15.41 6.16 46.33
N THR A 56 -15.99 5.03 45.88
CA THR A 56 -16.45 3.87 46.67
C THR A 56 -16.20 2.50 46.00
N ALA A 57 -16.18 1.43 46.82
CA ALA A 57 -15.96 0.05 46.38
C ALA A 57 -17.27 -0.75 46.19
N GLN A 58 -17.25 -1.72 45.27
CA GLN A 58 -18.25 -2.80 45.13
C GLN A 58 -17.55 -4.13 44.75
N PRO A 59 -18.20 -5.30 44.98
CA PRO A 59 -17.51 -6.43 45.61
C PRO A 59 -16.90 -7.48 44.65
N ALA A 60 -16.03 -8.32 45.23
CA ALA A 60 -15.40 -9.46 44.57
C ALA A 60 -16.40 -10.56 44.17
N VAL A 61 -16.14 -11.20 43.03
CA VAL A 61 -16.86 -12.39 42.55
C VAL A 61 -16.13 -13.65 43.02
N ALA A 62 -16.90 -14.66 43.44
CA ALA A 62 -16.41 -15.88 44.09
C ALA A 62 -15.65 -16.84 43.14
N PRO A 63 -14.74 -17.69 43.66
CA PRO A 63 -14.05 -18.71 42.88
C PRO A 63 -14.96 -19.89 42.51
N VAL A 64 -14.74 -20.48 41.34
CA VAL A 64 -15.40 -21.71 40.89
C VAL A 64 -14.70 -22.91 41.54
N SER A 65 -15.47 -23.82 42.14
CA SER A 65 -14.94 -25.03 42.80
C SER A 65 -14.90 -26.23 41.84
N ASP A 66 -13.77 -26.92 41.81
CA ASP A 66 -13.64 -28.22 41.17
C ASP A 66 -14.56 -29.25 41.82
N THR A 67 -15.30 -30.02 41.01
CA THR A 67 -16.15 -31.11 41.50
C THR A 67 -15.69 -32.46 40.95
N ILE A 68 -15.04 -33.24 41.81
CA ILE A 68 -14.67 -34.64 41.57
C ILE A 68 -15.92 -35.52 41.75
N ILE A 69 -16.15 -36.48 40.85
CA ILE A 69 -17.17 -37.54 41.03
C ILE A 69 -16.52 -38.93 40.99
N ASN A 70 -16.97 -39.77 41.92
CA ASN A 70 -16.40 -41.05 42.35
C ASN A 70 -16.73 -42.22 41.38
N PRO A 71 -15.90 -43.27 41.26
CA PRO A 71 -16.19 -44.42 40.39
C PRO A 71 -17.11 -45.43 41.10
N GLY A 72 -18.31 -45.69 40.56
CA GLY A 72 -19.33 -46.42 41.32
C GLY A 72 -20.54 -46.96 40.56
N SER A 73 -20.39 -47.46 39.32
CA SER A 73 -21.45 -48.23 38.65
C SER A 73 -20.89 -49.30 37.72
N LYS A 74 -21.52 -50.48 37.73
CA LYS A 74 -20.96 -51.72 37.18
C LYS A 74 -21.18 -51.85 35.66
N VAL A 75 -20.16 -52.35 34.98
CA VAL A 75 -20.25 -52.77 33.57
C VAL A 75 -21.04 -54.07 33.47
N HIS A 76 -22.05 -54.11 32.59
CA HIS A 76 -22.66 -55.34 32.11
C HIS A 76 -22.29 -55.56 30.64
N ALA A 77 -21.91 -56.80 30.30
CA ALA A 77 -21.48 -57.17 28.96
C ALA A 77 -22.67 -57.25 27.98
N LEU A 78 -22.45 -56.79 26.75
CA LEU A 78 -23.38 -56.92 25.63
C LEU A 78 -23.44 -58.39 25.14
N PRO A 79 -24.62 -58.92 24.79
CA PRO A 79 -24.72 -60.15 24.02
C PRO A 79 -24.43 -59.87 22.53
N THR A 80 -23.69 -60.77 21.90
CA THR A 80 -23.43 -60.76 20.45
C THR A 80 -24.71 -61.05 19.67
N GLN A 81 -25.09 -60.17 18.74
CA GLN A 81 -26.07 -60.46 17.70
C GLN A 81 -25.58 -60.09 16.30
N SER A 82 -26.12 -60.82 15.33
CA SER A 82 -25.64 -61.00 13.97
C SER A 82 -25.59 -59.75 13.09
N LEU A 83 -24.59 -59.74 12.21
CA LEU A 83 -24.49 -58.89 11.02
C LEU A 83 -25.84 -58.72 10.29
N ARG A 84 -26.30 -57.48 10.18
CA ARG A 84 -27.15 -56.97 9.09
C ARG A 84 -26.50 -55.70 8.54
N PRO A 85 -26.75 -55.33 7.26
CA PRO A 85 -26.22 -54.09 6.70
C PRO A 85 -26.75 -52.88 7.49
N LEU A 86 -25.88 -51.91 7.77
CA LEU A 86 -26.27 -50.65 8.41
C LEU A 86 -26.83 -49.70 7.34
N ASP A 87 -28.14 -49.45 7.38
CA ASP A 87 -28.77 -48.42 6.55
C ASP A 87 -28.43 -47.02 7.05
N ALA A 88 -27.85 -46.20 6.16
CA ALA A 88 -27.29 -44.90 6.47
C ALA A 88 -28.32 -43.84 6.91
N GLU A 89 -29.62 -44.09 6.72
CA GLU A 89 -30.70 -43.18 7.14
C GLU A 89 -30.98 -43.20 8.65
N THR A 90 -30.47 -44.19 9.40
CA THR A 90 -30.75 -44.33 10.85
C THR A 90 -29.74 -43.63 11.76
N ILE A 91 -28.69 -43.00 11.21
CA ILE A 91 -27.70 -42.21 11.96
C ILE A 91 -27.83 -40.71 11.62
N GLY A 92 -29.05 -40.19 11.78
CA GLY A 92 -29.29 -38.74 11.84
C GLY A 92 -29.04 -38.19 13.25
N PRO A 93 -28.65 -36.92 13.41
CA PRO A 93 -28.54 -36.29 14.72
C PRO A 93 -29.91 -36.18 15.39
N ASP A 94 -29.94 -36.30 16.72
CA ASP A 94 -31.17 -36.16 17.51
C ASP A 94 -31.83 -34.78 17.25
N LEU A 95 -33.06 -34.82 16.71
CA LEU A 95 -33.86 -33.63 16.39
C LEU A 95 -34.17 -32.77 17.63
N SER A 96 -34.05 -33.32 18.85
CA SER A 96 -34.19 -32.56 20.10
C SER A 96 -33.06 -31.55 20.32
N ALA A 97 -31.87 -31.76 19.72
CA ALA A 97 -30.72 -30.86 19.80
C ALA A 97 -30.90 -29.57 18.99
N ILE A 98 -31.90 -29.50 18.08
CA ILE A 98 -32.21 -28.32 17.26
C ILE A 98 -33.41 -27.55 17.85
N ARG A 99 -33.41 -27.33 19.17
CA ARG A 99 -34.39 -26.44 19.82
C ARG A 99 -33.88 -25.00 19.85
N ARG A 100 -34.39 -24.20 18.91
CA ARG A 100 -34.21 -22.75 18.81
C ARG A 100 -34.76 -22.04 20.06
N PRO A 101 -34.15 -20.95 20.55
CA PRO A 101 -34.72 -20.16 21.65
C PRO A 101 -36.13 -19.67 21.31
N PRO A 102 -37.08 -19.68 22.27
CA PRO A 102 -38.40 -19.10 22.05
C PRO A 102 -38.27 -17.59 21.74
N ASN A 103 -39.09 -17.11 20.80
CA ASN A 103 -39.22 -15.73 20.29
C ASN A 103 -38.41 -15.32 19.03
N THR A 104 -37.92 -16.26 18.22
CA THR A 104 -37.49 -15.92 16.84
C THR A 104 -38.66 -16.00 15.84
N PRO A 105 -39.03 -14.93 15.12
CA PRO A 105 -40.04 -15.00 14.05
C PRO A 105 -39.61 -15.89 12.88
N ILE A 106 -40.60 -16.39 12.13
CA ILE A 106 -40.42 -17.23 10.92
C ILE A 106 -41.16 -16.54 9.76
N PRO A 107 -40.53 -16.29 8.60
CA PRO A 107 -41.23 -15.87 7.38
C PRO A 107 -42.06 -17.03 6.80
N PRO A 108 -43.24 -16.81 6.20
CA PRO A 108 -44.16 -17.89 5.77
C PRO A 108 -43.65 -18.88 4.72
N SER A 109 -42.44 -18.72 4.19
CA SER A 109 -41.90 -19.49 3.05
C SER A 109 -41.07 -20.73 3.42
N GLY A 110 -40.75 -20.96 4.71
CA GLY A 110 -40.06 -22.16 5.20
C GLY A 110 -38.58 -22.34 4.79
N VAL A 111 -38.12 -21.65 3.73
CA VAL A 111 -36.71 -21.55 3.35
C VAL A 111 -36.05 -20.43 4.15
N PRO A 112 -34.83 -20.61 4.69
CA PRO A 112 -34.04 -19.50 5.21
C PRO A 112 -33.78 -18.50 4.09
N ILE A 113 -34.47 -17.37 4.12
CA ILE A 113 -34.16 -16.25 3.23
C ILE A 113 -32.74 -15.80 3.62
N LEU A 114 -31.79 -16.02 2.70
CA LEU A 114 -30.42 -15.53 2.78
C LEU A 114 -30.42 -14.08 3.28
N PRO A 115 -29.51 -13.67 4.17
CA PRO A 115 -29.62 -12.40 4.89
C PRO A 115 -29.81 -11.24 3.91
N SER A 116 -31.01 -10.66 3.92
CA SER A 116 -31.37 -9.58 3.03
C SER A 116 -30.47 -8.36 3.29
N PRO A 117 -30.13 -7.55 2.26
CA PRO A 117 -29.34 -6.35 2.45
C PRO A 117 -30.07 -5.35 3.35
N GLY A 118 -29.80 -5.37 4.66
CA GLY A 118 -30.51 -4.51 5.61
C GLY A 118 -30.30 -4.78 7.11
N LEU A 119 -29.85 -5.96 7.53
CA LEU A 119 -29.76 -6.33 8.96
C LEU A 119 -28.30 -6.44 9.47
N ALA A 120 -27.53 -5.38 9.30
CA ALA A 120 -26.28 -5.15 10.03
C ALA A 120 -26.31 -3.75 10.67
N PRO A 121 -26.07 -3.60 11.99
CA PRO A 121 -26.29 -2.33 12.70
C PRO A 121 -25.27 -1.23 12.37
N LEU A 122 -24.25 -1.51 11.55
CA LEU A 122 -23.27 -0.54 11.08
C LEU A 122 -23.16 -0.61 9.56
N SER A 123 -23.81 0.34 8.88
CA SER A 123 -23.70 0.56 7.43
C SER A 123 -22.50 1.46 7.12
N VAL A 124 -21.30 0.96 7.37
CA VAL A 124 -20.07 1.66 6.96
C VAL A 124 -19.95 1.59 5.45
N MET A 125 -20.06 2.74 4.78
CA MET A 125 -19.59 2.88 3.39
C MET A 125 -18.07 3.07 3.44
N PRO A 126 -17.27 2.37 2.62
CA PRO A 126 -15.87 2.70 2.42
C PRO A 126 -15.75 4.08 1.78
N ILE A 127 -14.62 4.75 1.99
CA ILE A 127 -14.38 6.16 1.61
C ILE A 127 -14.27 6.40 0.08
N MET A 128 -14.31 5.33 -0.72
CA MET A 128 -14.19 5.43 -2.18
C MET A 128 -15.53 5.82 -2.84
N PRO A 129 -15.55 6.73 -3.85
CA PRO A 129 -16.79 7.22 -4.48
C PRO A 129 -17.67 6.21 -5.24
N SER A 130 -17.26 4.94 -5.32
CA SER A 130 -17.68 3.98 -6.37
C SER A 130 -18.85 3.07 -6.01
N GLU A 131 -19.26 2.97 -4.74
CA GLU A 131 -20.27 1.99 -4.29
C GLU A 131 -21.73 2.44 -4.46
N THR A 132 -22.01 3.62 -5.02
CA THR A 132 -23.39 3.97 -5.39
C THR A 132 -23.81 3.19 -6.65
N PRO A 133 -24.95 2.49 -6.64
CA PRO A 133 -25.50 1.90 -7.86
C PRO A 133 -25.63 2.97 -8.95
N HIS A 134 -25.10 2.69 -10.14
CA HIS A 134 -25.03 3.61 -11.28
C HIS A 134 -24.09 4.83 -11.10
N SER A 135 -23.03 4.73 -10.27
CA SER A 135 -21.88 5.62 -10.42
C SER A 135 -21.23 5.42 -11.79
N LEU A 136 -20.93 6.51 -12.51
CA LEU A 136 -20.18 6.42 -13.79
C LEU A 136 -18.69 6.12 -13.56
N HIS A 137 -18.24 6.27 -12.32
CA HIS A 137 -16.88 5.99 -11.87
C HIS A 137 -16.88 4.82 -10.88
N GLN A 138 -17.34 3.66 -11.33
CA GLN A 138 -17.06 2.38 -10.68
C GLN A 138 -15.55 2.12 -10.74
N ILE A 139 -14.91 1.61 -9.67
CA ILE A 139 -13.51 1.14 -9.71
C ILE A 139 -13.40 -0.13 -10.57
N GLU A 140 -14.50 -0.86 -10.57
CA GLU A 140 -14.78 -2.16 -11.18
C GLU A 140 -14.79 -2.07 -12.70
N LEU A 141 -14.43 -3.18 -13.34
CA LEU A 141 -14.62 -3.40 -14.76
C LEU A 141 -15.64 -4.51 -14.97
N ASP A 142 -16.44 -4.39 -16.01
CA ASP A 142 -17.32 -5.43 -16.51
C ASP A 142 -16.47 -6.48 -17.27
N ALA A 143 -16.80 -7.76 -17.13
CA ALA A 143 -16.13 -8.82 -17.87
C ALA A 143 -16.43 -8.73 -19.39
N LEU A 144 -15.43 -8.96 -20.25
CA LEU A 144 -15.62 -9.09 -21.70
C LEU A 144 -16.51 -10.29 -22.04
N SER A 145 -16.26 -11.43 -21.38
CA SER A 145 -17.05 -12.65 -21.47
C SER A 145 -17.71 -13.02 -20.13
N ASN A 146 -18.91 -13.62 -20.20
CA ASN A 146 -19.56 -14.25 -19.05
C ASN A 146 -18.97 -15.62 -18.68
N ALA A 147 -17.97 -16.10 -19.42
CA ALA A 147 -17.26 -17.32 -19.08
C ALA A 147 -16.38 -17.14 -17.83
N GLU A 148 -16.05 -18.26 -17.19
CA GLU A 148 -14.98 -18.37 -16.20
C GLU A 148 -13.65 -18.68 -16.90
N GLY A 149 -12.55 -18.20 -16.32
CA GLY A 149 -11.19 -18.43 -16.76
C GLY A 149 -10.60 -19.68 -16.10
N PRO A 150 -9.50 -19.58 -15.33
CA PRO A 150 -8.92 -20.72 -14.63
C PRO A 150 -9.91 -21.45 -13.72
N SER A 151 -10.91 -20.76 -13.16
CA SER A 151 -11.93 -21.36 -12.30
C SER A 151 -12.80 -22.40 -13.02
N ALA A 152 -12.92 -22.34 -14.35
CA ALA A 152 -13.62 -23.35 -15.16
C ALA A 152 -12.95 -24.75 -15.12
N LEU A 153 -11.65 -24.79 -14.82
CA LEU A 153 -10.86 -26.03 -14.76
C LEU A 153 -10.89 -26.69 -13.36
N LEU A 154 -11.46 -26.02 -12.35
CA LEU A 154 -11.50 -26.52 -10.99
C LEU A 154 -12.69 -27.48 -10.77
N PRO A 155 -12.52 -28.52 -9.93
CA PRO A 155 -13.63 -29.41 -9.58
C PRO A 155 -14.81 -28.67 -8.95
N ALA A 156 -16.03 -29.06 -9.31
CA ALA A 156 -17.27 -28.48 -8.77
C ALA A 156 -17.36 -28.52 -7.22
N SER A 157 -16.62 -29.42 -6.57
CA SER A 157 -16.52 -29.50 -5.11
C SER A 157 -15.79 -28.31 -4.44
N LEU A 158 -15.08 -27.48 -5.22
CA LEU A 158 -14.43 -26.26 -4.76
C LEU A 158 -15.29 -24.99 -4.96
N ASP A 159 -16.41 -25.08 -5.71
CA ASP A 159 -17.39 -24.00 -5.97
C ASP A 159 -16.78 -22.65 -6.42
N ALA A 160 -15.73 -22.74 -7.26
CA ALA A 160 -14.87 -21.62 -7.65
C ALA A 160 -15.53 -20.54 -8.54
N GLN A 161 -16.75 -20.79 -9.02
CA GLN A 161 -17.41 -20.03 -10.09
C GLN A 161 -18.12 -18.76 -9.58
N ARG A 162 -18.23 -17.74 -10.42
CA ARG A 162 -18.92 -16.47 -10.12
C ARG A 162 -20.30 -16.43 -10.76
N ASP A 163 -21.33 -16.66 -9.95
CA ASP A 163 -22.73 -16.41 -10.33
C ASP A 163 -22.96 -14.92 -10.65
N TYR A 164 -22.25 -14.03 -9.94
CA TYR A 164 -22.26 -12.58 -10.09
C TYR A 164 -20.83 -12.05 -10.03
N ASP A 165 -20.58 -10.92 -10.70
CA ASP A 165 -19.35 -10.16 -10.46
C ASP A 165 -19.37 -9.68 -9.01
N LEU A 166 -18.34 -10.07 -8.23
CA LEU A 166 -18.05 -9.32 -7.01
C LEU A 166 -17.82 -7.87 -7.41
N PRO A 167 -18.34 -6.92 -6.61
CA PRO A 167 -17.85 -5.56 -6.72
C PRO A 167 -16.31 -5.59 -6.55
N ASP A 168 -15.61 -4.64 -7.17
CA ASP A 168 -14.15 -4.54 -7.15
C ASP A 168 -13.58 -3.53 -6.11
N PRO A 169 -14.20 -3.26 -4.94
CA PRO A 169 -13.52 -2.65 -3.81
C PRO A 169 -12.77 -3.75 -3.06
N TYR A 170 -11.98 -4.58 -3.77
CA TYR A 170 -11.00 -5.41 -3.08
C TYR A 170 -10.09 -4.48 -2.27
N TYR A 171 -9.86 -3.23 -2.76
CA TYR A 171 -9.36 -2.09 -1.99
C TYR A 171 -10.16 -1.84 -0.71
N VAL A 172 -9.74 -2.48 0.39
CA VAL A 172 -10.13 -2.09 1.74
C VAL A 172 -9.38 -0.79 2.05
N PRO A 173 -10.05 0.38 2.12
CA PRO A 173 -9.36 1.60 2.51
C PRO A 173 -8.82 1.43 3.94
N THR A 174 -7.52 1.71 4.09
CA THR A 174 -6.84 1.79 5.40
C THR A 174 -7.35 2.97 6.23
N ALA A 175 -8.14 3.87 5.66
CA ALA A 175 -8.79 4.93 6.41
C ALA A 175 -9.85 4.38 7.38
N GLY A 176 -10.09 5.13 8.47
CA GLY A 176 -11.18 4.87 9.42
C GLY A 176 -12.55 5.05 8.78
N THR A 177 -13.63 4.77 9.50
CA THR A 177 -14.94 4.66 8.85
C THR A 177 -15.61 6.04 8.62
N GLY A 178 -15.72 6.48 7.37
CA GLY A 178 -16.36 7.76 7.01
C GLY A 178 -15.45 9.00 7.13
N HIS A 179 -16.00 10.14 7.56
CA HIS A 179 -15.29 11.43 7.58
C HIS A 179 -15.32 12.08 8.96
N LEU A 180 -14.25 12.82 9.31
CA LEU A 180 -14.13 13.57 10.55
C LEU A 180 -15.15 14.72 10.66
N ILE A 181 -15.60 15.28 9.53
CA ILE A 181 -16.60 16.37 9.48
C ILE A 181 -17.83 15.95 8.64
N PRO A 182 -18.71 15.05 9.14
CA PRO A 182 -19.89 14.57 8.41
C PRO A 182 -20.85 15.68 7.96
N GLN A 183 -20.83 16.84 8.62
CA GLN A 183 -21.66 18.01 8.30
C GLN A 183 -21.36 18.58 6.91
N LEU A 184 -20.18 18.29 6.34
CA LEU A 184 -19.81 18.69 4.98
C LEU A 184 -20.39 17.76 3.89
N MET A 185 -20.94 16.60 4.24
CA MET A 185 -21.45 15.63 3.26
C MET A 185 -22.45 16.24 2.26
N PRO A 186 -23.50 17.00 2.65
CA PRO A 186 -24.42 17.62 1.69
C PRO A 186 -23.79 18.66 0.76
N PHE A 187 -22.59 19.18 1.09
CA PHE A 187 -21.81 20.01 0.17
C PHE A 187 -20.93 19.15 -0.76
N ARG A 188 -20.26 18.12 -0.21
CA ARG A 188 -19.48 17.14 -0.99
C ARG A 188 -20.35 16.41 -2.02
N ASP A 189 -21.57 16.02 -1.65
CA ASP A 189 -22.55 15.38 -2.53
C ASP A 189 -22.92 16.31 -3.70
N ARG A 190 -23.26 17.58 -3.42
CA ARG A 190 -23.56 18.59 -4.46
C ARG A 190 -22.38 18.91 -5.38
N LEU A 191 -21.15 18.72 -4.91
CA LEU A 191 -19.94 18.79 -5.75
C LEU A 191 -19.78 17.53 -6.61
N ARG A 192 -19.94 16.34 -6.01
CA ARG A 192 -19.86 15.04 -6.69
C ARG A 192 -20.90 14.89 -7.80
N ASP A 193 -22.12 15.37 -7.58
CA ASP A 193 -23.19 15.36 -8.58
C ASP A 193 -22.85 16.23 -9.81
N LYS A 194 -22.00 17.25 -9.64
CA LYS A 194 -21.42 18.09 -10.69
C LYS A 194 -20.08 17.56 -11.23
N GLY A 195 -19.64 16.39 -10.78
CA GLY A 195 -18.40 15.74 -11.20
C GLY A 195 -17.16 16.10 -10.38
N PHE A 196 -17.28 16.77 -9.24
CA PHE A 196 -16.14 17.18 -8.42
C PHE A 196 -16.04 16.36 -7.12
N SER A 197 -14.99 15.56 -6.98
CA SER A 197 -14.66 14.84 -5.75
C SER A 197 -13.35 15.35 -5.16
N PHE A 198 -13.33 15.51 -3.83
CA PHE A 198 -12.17 15.93 -3.06
C PHE A 198 -12.02 15.03 -1.83
N SER A 199 -10.80 14.67 -1.48
CA SER A 199 -10.45 13.99 -0.24
C SER A 199 -9.21 14.66 0.35
N PHE A 200 -9.22 14.89 1.65
CA PHE A 200 -8.06 15.37 2.39
C PHE A 200 -7.85 14.45 3.58
N SER A 201 -6.64 13.92 3.72
CA SER A 201 -6.29 12.97 4.76
C SER A 201 -4.94 13.29 5.39
N TYR A 202 -4.79 12.84 6.63
CA TYR A 202 -3.55 12.85 7.40
C TYR A 202 -3.20 11.41 7.77
N LYS A 203 -1.93 11.04 7.61
CA LYS A 203 -1.36 9.77 8.07
C LYS A 203 -0.09 10.07 8.86
N GLY A 204 -0.09 9.78 10.17
CA GLY A 204 1.05 9.96 11.06
C GLY A 204 1.54 8.65 11.65
N GLU A 205 2.86 8.48 11.72
CA GLU A 205 3.52 7.24 12.16
C GLU A 205 4.59 7.58 13.20
N ALA A 206 4.40 7.12 14.44
CA ALA A 206 5.36 7.27 15.54
C ALA A 206 5.93 5.91 15.92
N MET A 207 7.26 5.74 15.88
CA MET A 207 7.94 4.48 16.20
C MET A 207 9.08 4.68 17.20
N GLY A 208 9.07 3.90 18.29
CA GLY A 208 10.09 3.89 19.34
C GLY A 208 10.93 2.61 19.30
N LEU A 209 12.26 2.75 19.25
CA LEU A 209 13.18 1.62 19.34
C LEU A 209 13.35 1.19 20.81
N VAL A 210 12.72 0.07 21.20
CA VAL A 210 12.77 -0.44 22.58
C VAL A 210 13.96 -1.36 22.82
N ALA A 211 14.22 -2.34 21.96
CA ALA A 211 15.34 -3.29 22.09
C ALA A 211 16.23 -3.33 20.84
N GLY A 212 17.51 -3.69 21.01
CA GLY A 212 18.48 -3.80 19.91
C GLY A 212 18.67 -2.51 19.07
N GLY A 213 18.93 -2.69 17.77
CA GLY A 213 19.28 -1.64 16.82
C GLY A 213 20.73 -1.15 16.97
N LEU A 214 21.01 0.02 16.42
CA LEU A 214 22.32 0.67 16.52
C LEU A 214 22.65 1.07 17.97
N PRO A 215 23.91 0.91 18.42
CA PRO A 215 24.34 1.34 19.75
C PRO A 215 24.01 2.81 20.03
N HIS A 216 23.47 3.07 21.23
CA HIS A 216 23.14 4.41 21.73
C HIS A 216 22.07 5.20 20.94
N GLN A 217 21.41 4.64 19.93
CA GLN A 217 20.42 5.35 19.09
C GLN A 217 18.94 5.21 19.53
N LYS A 218 18.71 5.04 20.84
CA LYS A 218 17.36 4.89 21.42
C LYS A 218 16.51 6.15 21.27
N GLY A 219 15.19 5.98 21.38
CA GLY A 219 14.21 7.06 21.33
C GLY A 219 13.11 6.81 20.30
N ILE A 220 12.25 7.82 20.15
CA ILE A 220 11.12 7.83 19.22
C ILE A 220 11.51 8.57 17.94
N SER A 221 10.94 8.12 16.82
CA SER A 221 10.97 8.74 15.51
C SER A 221 9.52 8.98 15.07
N TYR A 222 9.28 10.07 14.36
CA TYR A 222 7.93 10.45 13.91
C TYR A 222 7.99 10.99 12.49
N VAL A 223 7.02 10.58 11.68
CA VAL A 223 6.84 10.98 10.30
C VAL A 223 5.35 11.13 10.00
N HIS A 224 4.98 12.01 9.07
CA HIS A 224 3.60 12.15 8.64
C HIS A 224 3.48 12.55 7.17
N GLU A 225 2.29 12.33 6.64
CA GLU A 225 1.84 12.68 5.30
C GLU A 225 0.50 13.42 5.43
N LEU A 226 0.34 14.52 4.69
CA LEU A 226 -0.95 15.14 4.40
C LEU A 226 -1.25 14.95 2.92
N THR A 227 -2.31 14.24 2.58
CA THR A 227 -2.67 13.92 1.19
C THR A 227 -3.93 14.66 0.77
N LEU A 228 -3.83 15.44 -0.31
CA LEU A 228 -4.94 16.05 -1.02
C LEU A 228 -5.16 15.31 -2.33
N GLN A 229 -6.28 14.59 -2.43
CA GLN A 229 -6.71 13.89 -3.63
C GLN A 229 -7.93 14.58 -4.24
N THR A 230 -7.95 14.68 -5.56
CA THR A 230 -9.03 15.27 -6.35
C THR A 230 -9.37 14.38 -7.52
N THR A 231 -10.66 14.24 -7.83
CA THR A 231 -11.14 13.54 -9.01
C THR A 231 -12.23 14.35 -9.69
N PHE A 232 -12.07 14.55 -11.00
CA PHE A 232 -12.99 15.29 -11.86
C PHE A 232 -13.65 14.30 -12.83
N ASP A 233 -14.90 13.93 -12.59
CA ASP A 233 -15.73 13.17 -13.54
C ASP A 233 -16.19 14.13 -14.65
N LEU A 234 -15.56 14.03 -15.81
CA LEU A 234 -15.84 14.92 -16.93
C LEU A 234 -17.17 14.60 -17.61
N GLY A 235 -17.67 13.35 -17.47
CA GLY A 235 -18.97 12.95 -17.98
C GLY A 235 -20.14 13.61 -17.24
N ARG A 236 -19.98 13.84 -15.93
CA ARG A 236 -20.90 14.63 -15.10
C ARG A 236 -20.88 16.12 -15.45
N MET A 237 -19.72 16.66 -15.85
CA MET A 237 -19.59 18.06 -16.27
C MET A 237 -20.09 18.29 -17.70
N ASN A 238 -19.86 17.33 -18.61
CA ASN A 238 -20.28 17.38 -20.00
C ASN A 238 -20.49 15.98 -20.56
N GLN A 239 -21.71 15.69 -21.03
CA GLN A 239 -22.07 14.38 -21.57
C GLN A 239 -21.21 13.93 -22.77
N SER A 240 -20.62 14.84 -23.54
CA SER A 240 -19.71 14.48 -24.64
C SER A 240 -18.39 13.87 -24.15
N LEU A 241 -18.05 14.06 -22.88
CA LEU A 241 -16.87 13.51 -22.21
C LEU A 241 -17.20 12.27 -21.37
N ASN A 242 -18.35 11.63 -21.57
CA ASN A 242 -18.77 10.45 -20.80
C ASN A 242 -17.67 9.35 -20.73
N GLY A 243 -17.43 8.81 -19.53
CA GLY A 243 -16.37 7.84 -19.24
C GLY A 243 -14.96 8.43 -19.13
N TRP A 244 -14.76 9.74 -19.30
CA TRP A 244 -13.50 10.41 -18.94
C TRP A 244 -13.52 10.89 -17.50
N SER A 245 -12.41 10.69 -16.78
CA SER A 245 -12.13 11.37 -15.51
C SER A 245 -10.68 11.84 -15.44
N VAL A 246 -10.41 12.85 -14.61
CA VAL A 246 -9.06 13.33 -14.31
C VAL A 246 -8.81 13.19 -12.83
N HIS A 247 -7.69 12.56 -12.48
CA HIS A 247 -7.26 12.31 -11.11
C HIS A 247 -6.01 13.10 -10.83
N ALA A 248 -5.95 13.74 -9.67
CA ALA A 248 -4.73 14.36 -9.18
C ALA A 248 -4.56 14.12 -7.68
N LEU A 249 -3.33 13.80 -7.27
CA LEU A 249 -2.94 13.59 -5.88
C LEU A 249 -1.67 14.41 -5.61
N VAL A 250 -1.76 15.30 -4.62
CA VAL A 250 -0.64 16.08 -4.09
C VAL A 250 -0.53 15.75 -2.61
N MET A 251 0.70 15.57 -2.12
CA MET A 251 0.95 15.35 -0.69
C MET A 251 2.02 16.26 -0.13
N GLU A 252 1.92 16.53 1.15
CA GLU A 252 3.05 16.93 2.00
C GLU A 252 3.56 15.67 2.72
N ARG A 253 4.87 15.59 2.93
CA ARG A 253 5.49 14.60 3.82
C ARG A 253 6.56 15.28 4.66
N ALA A 254 6.58 15.02 5.96
CA ALA A 254 7.67 15.46 6.84
C ALA A 254 7.92 14.57 8.06
N GLY A 255 9.19 14.48 8.46
CA GLY A 255 9.62 13.94 9.74
C GLY A 255 11.05 13.41 9.72
N ARG A 256 11.30 12.39 10.55
CA ARG A 256 12.52 11.58 10.53
C ARG A 256 12.23 10.18 11.07
N ALA A 257 12.39 9.16 10.23
CA ALA A 257 12.02 7.79 10.59
C ALA A 257 13.06 7.04 11.45
N ALA A 258 12.69 5.85 11.91
CA ALA A 258 13.51 5.01 12.79
C ALA A 258 14.56 4.17 12.04
N GLN A 259 14.27 3.68 10.83
CA GLN A 259 15.06 2.65 10.13
C GLN A 259 16.56 2.98 10.05
N ASN A 260 16.93 4.02 9.30
CA ASN A 260 18.34 4.35 9.04
C ASN A 260 19.11 4.72 10.32
N VAL A 261 18.51 5.56 11.18
CA VAL A 261 19.25 6.26 12.24
C VAL A 261 19.17 5.57 13.60
N ARG A 262 18.23 4.65 13.79
CA ARG A 262 18.06 3.89 15.05
C ARG A 262 18.26 2.40 14.86
N VAL A 263 17.71 1.84 13.79
CA VAL A 263 17.75 0.39 13.54
C VAL A 263 19.00 0.00 12.75
N GLY A 264 19.50 0.88 11.88
CA GLY A 264 20.59 0.57 10.93
C GLY A 264 20.09 -0.11 9.66
N GLU A 265 18.80 0.03 9.38
CA GLU A 265 18.11 -0.57 8.24
C GLU A 265 17.93 0.46 7.11
N TYR A 266 18.16 0.05 5.86
CA TYR A 266 18.25 0.94 4.70
C TYR A 266 17.48 0.44 3.45
N TYR A 267 17.00 -0.81 3.43
CA TYR A 267 16.14 -1.34 2.37
C TYR A 267 14.68 -1.49 2.81
N ALA A 268 14.43 -1.92 4.04
CA ALA A 268 13.09 -1.98 4.61
C ALA A 268 12.69 -0.63 5.25
N ALA A 269 11.73 0.06 4.65
CA ALA A 269 11.17 1.27 5.23
C ALA A 269 10.21 0.91 6.38
N LEU A 270 10.74 0.88 7.61
CA LEU A 270 9.99 0.56 8.83
C LEU A 270 8.85 1.55 9.16
N GLN A 271 8.80 2.69 8.46
CA GLN A 271 7.71 3.67 8.45
C GLN A 271 7.47 4.08 6.98
N GLU A 272 6.36 3.63 6.35
CA GLU A 272 6.10 3.80 4.90
C GLU A 272 6.00 5.24 4.43
N VAL A 273 5.61 6.16 5.33
CA VAL A 273 5.54 7.59 5.01
C VAL A 273 6.91 8.16 4.66
N TYR A 274 7.99 7.55 5.15
CA TYR A 274 9.35 8.07 4.99
C TYR A 274 10.19 7.16 4.08
N THR A 275 9.86 7.23 2.79
CA THR A 275 10.50 6.49 1.71
C THR A 275 11.34 7.42 0.81
N LEU A 276 11.40 7.13 -0.49
CA LEU A 276 12.38 7.67 -1.45
C LEU A 276 12.37 9.20 -1.57
N SER A 277 11.18 9.80 -1.45
CA SER A 277 10.99 11.25 -1.31
C SER A 277 10.69 11.54 0.17
N GLY A 278 11.67 12.11 0.88
CA GLY A 278 11.55 12.44 2.31
C GLY A 278 10.72 13.70 2.57
N ASN A 279 11.33 14.70 3.20
CA ASN A 279 10.62 15.93 3.58
C ASN A 279 10.32 16.80 2.34
N VAL A 280 9.05 16.88 1.91
CA VAL A 280 8.60 17.63 0.74
C VAL A 280 7.26 18.31 1.04
N VAL A 281 7.22 19.65 0.93
CA VAL A 281 6.03 20.47 1.28
C VAL A 281 4.86 20.25 0.32
N ALA A 282 5.13 19.99 -0.96
CA ALA A 282 4.14 19.63 -1.96
C ALA A 282 4.80 18.73 -3.00
N HIS A 283 4.49 17.44 -2.96
CA HIS A 283 4.91 16.42 -3.92
C HIS A 283 3.72 16.09 -4.83
N LEU A 284 3.87 16.25 -6.14
CA LEU A 284 2.89 15.77 -7.11
C LEU A 284 3.08 14.26 -7.30
N VAL A 285 2.05 13.47 -7.03
CA VAL A 285 2.13 12.00 -7.02
C VAL A 285 1.39 11.40 -8.20
N ASP A 286 0.18 11.89 -8.43
CA ASP A 286 -0.64 11.52 -9.57
C ASP A 286 -1.19 12.78 -10.23
N MET A 287 -1.20 12.78 -11.56
CA MET A 287 -1.94 13.70 -12.41
C MET A 287 -2.19 12.99 -13.75
N TYR A 288 -3.30 12.26 -13.85
CA TYR A 288 -3.62 11.45 -15.02
C TYR A 288 -5.07 11.58 -15.47
N ALA A 289 -5.29 11.36 -16.76
CA ALA A 289 -6.61 11.17 -17.33
C ALA A 289 -6.90 9.67 -17.43
N GLU A 290 -8.13 9.29 -17.07
CA GLU A 290 -8.67 7.95 -17.19
C GLU A 290 -9.81 7.97 -18.21
N LYS A 291 -9.86 6.93 -19.06
CA LYS A 291 -10.95 6.67 -19.98
C LYS A 291 -11.48 5.25 -19.82
N LYS A 292 -12.68 5.14 -19.27
CA LYS A 292 -13.51 3.93 -19.34
C LYS A 292 -14.29 3.92 -20.66
N MET A 293 -14.31 2.76 -21.32
CA MET A 293 -15.00 2.55 -22.60
C MET A 293 -15.55 1.12 -22.73
N LEU A 294 -16.23 0.84 -23.86
CA LEU A 294 -16.86 -0.46 -24.15
C LEU A 294 -17.85 -0.91 -23.06
N ASN A 295 -18.68 0.01 -22.55
CA ASN A 295 -19.58 -0.23 -21.41
C ASN A 295 -18.82 -0.79 -20.20
N ASN A 296 -17.86 -0.01 -19.70
CA ASN A 296 -17.04 -0.35 -18.53
C ASN A 296 -16.20 -1.66 -18.67
N LYS A 297 -15.89 -2.13 -19.88
CA LYS A 297 -15.07 -3.36 -20.10
C LYS A 297 -13.58 -3.09 -20.34
N LEU A 298 -13.22 -1.84 -20.58
CA LEU A 298 -11.85 -1.41 -20.90
C LEU A 298 -11.56 -0.07 -20.22
N ASP A 299 -10.45 -0.02 -19.48
CA ASP A 299 -9.98 1.12 -18.70
C ASP A 299 -8.56 1.48 -19.16
N ILE A 300 -8.38 2.72 -19.59
CA ILE A 300 -7.11 3.27 -20.07
C ILE A 300 -6.77 4.49 -19.24
N ILE A 301 -5.59 4.49 -18.60
CA ILE A 301 -5.06 5.66 -17.91
C ILE A 301 -3.81 6.17 -18.62
N PHE A 302 -3.64 7.49 -18.68
CA PHE A 302 -2.45 8.16 -19.20
C PHE A 302 -2.17 9.46 -18.45
N GLY A 303 -0.91 9.68 -18.08
CA GLY A 303 -0.46 10.92 -17.45
C GLY A 303 0.75 10.68 -16.57
N ARG A 304 0.83 11.39 -15.45
CA ARG A 304 1.83 11.16 -14.41
C ARG A 304 1.22 10.35 -13.29
N MET A 305 1.88 9.27 -12.88
CA MET A 305 1.44 8.41 -11.78
C MET A 305 2.59 7.58 -11.23
N SER A 306 2.40 6.98 -10.07
CA SER A 306 3.24 5.88 -9.57
C SER A 306 2.84 4.55 -10.22
N LEU A 307 3.82 3.71 -10.58
CA LEU A 307 3.58 2.36 -11.10
C LEU A 307 2.95 1.46 -10.02
N THR A 308 3.46 1.54 -8.78
CA THR A 308 2.92 0.80 -7.61
C THR A 308 1.57 1.29 -7.11
N HIS A 309 0.97 2.31 -7.75
CA HIS A 309 -0.41 2.68 -7.47
C HIS A 309 -1.38 1.66 -8.09
N VAL A 310 -0.95 0.97 -9.17
CA VAL A 310 -1.83 0.09 -9.96
C VAL A 310 -1.30 -1.32 -10.18
N PHE A 311 0.03 -1.57 -10.10
CA PHE A 311 0.64 -2.90 -10.18
C PHE A 311 1.27 -3.31 -8.84
N ALA A 312 1.44 -4.62 -8.63
CA ALA A 312 2.08 -5.23 -7.46
C ALA A 312 1.49 -4.72 -6.13
N THR A 313 0.16 -4.75 -6.06
CA THR A 313 -0.61 -4.21 -4.95
C THR A 313 -1.71 -5.20 -4.54
N SER A 314 -1.65 -5.64 -3.29
CA SER A 314 -2.77 -6.24 -2.60
C SER A 314 -3.38 -5.24 -1.61
N PRO A 315 -4.70 -5.10 -1.57
CA PRO A 315 -5.42 -4.23 -0.64
C PRO A 315 -5.16 -4.48 0.85
N LEU A 316 -4.75 -5.70 1.21
CA LEU A 316 -4.44 -6.02 2.59
C LEU A 316 -3.04 -5.47 2.98
N LEU A 317 -2.13 -5.27 2.02
CA LEU A 317 -0.76 -4.79 2.27
C LEU A 317 -0.72 -3.45 3.00
N CYS A 318 -1.63 -2.52 2.68
CA CYS A 318 -1.65 -1.20 3.33
C CYS A 318 -2.17 -1.16 4.76
N SER A 319 -2.76 -2.26 5.23
CA SER A 319 -3.04 -2.43 6.67
C SER A 319 -1.73 -2.54 7.46
N PHE A 320 -0.67 -3.07 6.84
CA PHE A 320 0.69 -3.11 7.37
C PHE A 320 1.45 -1.81 7.04
N MET A 321 2.27 -1.32 7.96
CA MET A 321 3.06 -0.10 7.77
C MET A 321 4.33 -0.34 6.95
N VAL A 322 4.97 -1.51 6.98
CA VAL A 322 6.18 -1.70 6.15
C VAL A 322 5.84 -2.06 4.69
N THR A 323 4.76 -2.81 4.49
CA THR A 323 4.43 -3.40 3.18
C THR A 323 3.37 -2.61 2.40
N CYS A 324 2.77 -1.54 2.95
CA CYS A 324 1.85 -0.68 2.20
C CYS A 324 2.41 -0.17 0.86
N SER A 325 1.54 0.05 -0.11
CA SER A 325 1.77 0.29 -1.53
C SER A 325 2.23 -0.94 -2.31
N ALA A 326 3.29 -1.63 -1.87
CA ALA A 326 3.87 -2.78 -2.57
C ALA A 326 4.92 -3.54 -1.73
N PRO A 327 5.30 -4.77 -2.11
CA PRO A 327 6.40 -5.51 -1.49
C PRO A 327 7.74 -4.74 -1.51
N VAL A 328 8.54 -4.85 -0.43
CA VAL A 328 9.80 -4.10 -0.22
C VAL A 328 10.85 -4.36 -1.31
N ALA A 329 11.03 -5.60 -1.78
CA ALA A 329 11.97 -5.88 -2.86
C ALA A 329 11.59 -5.15 -4.15
N ILE A 330 10.28 -5.07 -4.41
CA ILE A 330 9.70 -4.30 -5.49
C ILE A 330 9.96 -2.80 -5.27
N LYS A 331 9.78 -2.27 -4.05
CA LYS A 331 10.16 -0.89 -3.69
C LYS A 331 11.65 -0.56 -3.87
N GLN A 332 12.53 -1.57 -3.95
CA GLN A 332 13.97 -1.44 -4.16
C GLN A 332 14.39 -1.57 -5.64
N LEU A 333 13.44 -1.77 -6.57
CA LEU A 333 13.71 -1.80 -8.00
C LEU A 333 14.04 -0.39 -8.53
N PRO A 334 15.21 -0.17 -9.14
CA PRO A 334 15.59 1.16 -9.63
C PRO A 334 14.72 1.71 -10.76
N GLY A 335 14.08 0.82 -11.52
CA GLY A 335 13.25 1.15 -12.69
C GLY A 335 11.81 1.53 -12.36
N MET A 336 11.36 1.13 -11.17
CA MET A 336 9.94 1.04 -10.88
C MET A 336 9.49 2.22 -10.02
N SER A 337 8.51 2.99 -10.48
CA SER A 337 8.11 4.24 -9.81
C SER A 337 7.23 3.97 -8.58
N VAL A 338 7.84 3.90 -7.41
CA VAL A 338 7.18 3.66 -6.11
C VAL A 338 6.49 4.91 -5.58
N TYR A 339 5.29 4.77 -5.04
CA TYR A 339 4.55 5.84 -4.36
C TYR A 339 5.44 6.50 -3.26
N PRO A 340 5.67 7.83 -3.29
CA PRO A 340 4.89 8.84 -4.01
C PRO A 340 5.51 9.33 -5.34
N LYS A 341 6.57 8.71 -5.87
CA LYS A 341 7.24 9.15 -7.10
C LYS A 341 6.31 9.00 -8.31
N ALA A 342 6.08 10.12 -9.00
CA ALA A 342 5.32 10.20 -10.24
C ALA A 342 6.24 10.05 -11.46
N THR A 343 5.82 9.28 -12.46
CA THR A 343 6.46 9.18 -13.78
C THR A 343 5.43 9.28 -14.89
N TRP A 344 5.83 9.68 -16.10
CA TRP A 344 4.95 9.60 -17.25
C TRP A 344 4.67 8.14 -17.59
N GLY A 345 3.41 7.78 -17.76
CA GLY A 345 3.06 6.43 -18.15
C GLY A 345 1.63 6.27 -18.66
N ALA A 346 1.40 5.09 -19.22
CA ALA A 346 0.10 4.61 -19.63
C ALA A 346 -0.13 3.20 -19.07
N ARG A 347 -1.39 2.86 -18.79
CA ARG A 347 -1.81 1.49 -18.51
C ARG A 347 -3.16 1.22 -19.17
N VAL A 348 -3.30 0.01 -19.72
CA VAL A 348 -4.56 -0.55 -20.20
C VAL A 348 -4.93 -1.73 -19.31
N ARG A 349 -6.15 -1.73 -18.75
CA ARG A 349 -6.74 -2.81 -17.95
C ARG A 349 -8.03 -3.29 -18.60
N PHE A 350 -8.22 -4.61 -18.64
CA PHE A 350 -9.46 -5.26 -19.08
C PHE A 350 -9.71 -6.56 -18.32
N ARG A 351 -10.96 -7.06 -18.33
CA ARG A 351 -11.34 -8.33 -17.70
C ARG A 351 -11.72 -9.35 -18.77
N PRO A 352 -10.88 -10.34 -19.11
CA PRO A 352 -11.24 -11.38 -20.09
C PRO A 352 -12.47 -12.19 -19.68
N THR A 353 -12.55 -12.56 -18.39
CA THR A 353 -13.58 -13.41 -17.78
C THR A 353 -14.08 -12.78 -16.47
N ARG A 354 -15.12 -13.36 -15.85
CA ARG A 354 -15.66 -12.89 -14.56
C ARG A 354 -14.63 -12.95 -13.44
N ASP A 355 -13.77 -13.96 -13.46
CA ASP A 355 -12.74 -14.25 -12.46
C ASP A 355 -11.33 -13.76 -12.82
N THR A 356 -11.09 -13.12 -13.98
CA THR A 356 -9.75 -12.61 -14.34
C THR A 356 -9.72 -11.15 -14.73
N ALA A 357 -8.60 -10.49 -14.44
CA ALA A 357 -8.23 -9.19 -14.98
C ALA A 357 -6.80 -9.27 -15.55
N LEU A 358 -6.58 -8.62 -16.69
CA LEU A 358 -5.24 -8.42 -17.26
C LEU A 358 -4.97 -6.92 -17.36
N GLN A 359 -3.78 -6.50 -16.98
CA GLN A 359 -3.31 -5.15 -17.22
C GLN A 359 -1.87 -5.12 -17.71
N VAL A 360 -1.59 -4.15 -18.58
CA VAL A 360 -0.28 -3.88 -19.19
C VAL A 360 0.01 -2.39 -19.12
N GLY A 361 1.27 -2.04 -18.92
CA GLY A 361 1.69 -0.65 -18.79
C GLY A 361 3.00 -0.34 -19.51
N ALA A 362 3.26 0.96 -19.66
CA ALA A 362 4.53 1.49 -20.11
C ALA A 362 4.80 2.81 -19.36
N TYR A 363 5.92 2.86 -18.64
CA TYR A 363 6.28 3.96 -17.75
C TYR A 363 7.70 4.47 -18.05
N SER A 364 7.89 5.79 -18.06
CA SER A 364 9.20 6.42 -18.23
C SER A 364 10.05 6.18 -16.99
N VAL A 365 11.23 5.59 -17.16
CA VAL A 365 12.18 5.41 -16.06
C VAL A 365 13.10 6.62 -15.97
N SER A 366 13.30 7.13 -14.76
CA SER A 366 14.26 8.19 -14.43
C SER A 366 14.92 7.87 -13.09
N LYS A 367 16.12 8.40 -12.83
CA LYS A 367 16.82 8.12 -11.56
C LYS A 367 15.94 8.52 -10.38
N ILE A 368 15.99 7.76 -9.28
CA ILE A 368 15.18 8.02 -8.08
C ILE A 368 15.44 9.42 -7.49
N THR A 369 16.67 9.94 -7.63
CA THR A 369 17.09 11.28 -7.18
C THR A 369 16.53 12.42 -8.02
N ASP A 370 16.05 12.14 -9.23
CA ASP A 370 15.67 13.17 -10.21
C ASP A 370 14.18 13.50 -10.01
N ASN A 371 13.84 14.79 -9.99
CA ASN A 371 12.49 15.31 -9.71
C ASN A 371 11.86 14.80 -8.39
N PRO A 372 12.50 15.01 -7.21
CA PRO A 372 12.02 14.51 -5.91
C PRO A 372 10.76 15.22 -5.38
N SER A 373 10.17 16.13 -6.15
CA SER A 373 8.88 16.78 -5.85
C SER A 373 7.78 16.41 -6.84
N GLY A 374 8.08 15.60 -7.87
CA GLY A 374 7.14 15.17 -8.90
C GLY A 374 6.71 16.24 -9.92
N TRP A 375 6.98 17.52 -9.69
CA TRP A 375 6.48 18.66 -10.51
C TRP A 375 7.20 18.91 -11.84
N ALA A 376 8.40 18.36 -12.08
CA ALA A 376 9.02 18.51 -13.40
C ALA A 376 8.15 17.92 -14.52
N TRP A 377 8.18 18.55 -15.69
CA TRP A 377 7.24 18.28 -16.77
C TRP A 377 7.96 18.11 -18.10
N GLY A 378 8.56 16.93 -18.32
CA GLY A 378 9.32 16.61 -19.53
C GLY A 378 10.77 17.10 -19.52
N ALA A 379 11.26 17.51 -18.35
CA ALA A 379 12.67 17.89 -18.12
C ALA A 379 13.44 16.80 -17.36
N GLU A 380 12.82 15.64 -17.11
CA GLU A 380 13.46 14.50 -16.46
C GLU A 380 14.35 13.70 -17.42
N ASP A 381 15.53 13.33 -16.96
CA ASP A 381 16.45 12.42 -17.67
C ASP A 381 15.84 11.02 -17.77
N ALA A 382 15.05 10.77 -18.81
CA ALA A 382 14.49 9.45 -19.08
C ALA A 382 15.59 8.46 -19.51
N THR A 383 15.82 7.43 -18.71
CA THR A 383 16.86 6.42 -18.92
C THR A 383 16.37 5.18 -19.67
N GLY A 384 15.05 5.00 -19.76
CA GLY A 384 14.40 3.87 -20.40
C GLY A 384 12.89 3.84 -20.17
N LEU A 385 12.30 2.68 -20.44
CA LEU A 385 10.92 2.32 -20.21
C LEU A 385 10.83 1.06 -19.33
N SER A 386 9.97 1.13 -18.31
CA SER A 386 9.47 0.00 -17.53
C SER A 386 8.18 -0.50 -18.16
N LEU A 387 8.11 -1.81 -18.41
CA LEU A 387 7.05 -2.48 -19.15
C LEU A 387 6.41 -3.60 -18.28
N PRO A 388 5.53 -3.25 -17.32
CA PRO A 388 4.83 -4.23 -16.50
C PRO A 388 3.67 -4.90 -17.25
N ILE A 389 3.48 -6.19 -16.99
CA ILE A 389 2.29 -6.97 -17.28
C ILE A 389 1.86 -7.73 -16.03
N GLU A 390 0.56 -7.78 -15.76
CA GLU A 390 0.01 -8.43 -14.57
C GLU A 390 -1.35 -9.07 -14.85
N LEU A 391 -1.50 -10.30 -14.34
CA LEU A 391 -2.69 -11.11 -14.36
C LEU A 391 -3.21 -11.26 -12.94
N THR A 392 -4.46 -10.86 -12.71
CA THR A 392 -5.20 -11.14 -11.49
C THR A 392 -6.20 -12.27 -11.74
N TRP A 393 -6.27 -13.24 -10.83
CA TRP A 393 -7.29 -14.28 -10.76
C TRP A 393 -8.01 -14.19 -9.41
N ALA A 394 -9.33 -14.03 -9.43
CA ALA A 394 -10.17 -13.73 -8.27
C ALA A 394 -11.35 -14.73 -8.09
N PRO A 395 -11.05 -16.01 -7.81
CA PRO A 395 -12.03 -17.10 -7.68
C PRO A 395 -12.77 -17.09 -6.33
N PHE A 396 -13.80 -17.94 -6.20
CA PHE A 396 -14.48 -18.22 -4.93
C PHE A 396 -14.14 -19.62 -4.38
N LEU A 397 -12.98 -19.80 -3.75
CA LEU A 397 -12.58 -21.13 -3.28
C LEU A 397 -13.40 -21.62 -2.07
N THR A 398 -13.44 -22.95 -1.90
CA THR A 398 -14.13 -23.71 -0.83
C THR A 398 -15.65 -23.77 -0.95
N ARG A 399 -16.26 -24.76 -0.28
CA ARG A 399 -17.73 -24.93 -0.14
C ARG A 399 -18.47 -23.69 0.40
N ASN A 400 -17.76 -22.72 0.98
CA ASN A 400 -18.34 -21.50 1.55
C ASN A 400 -18.23 -20.28 0.61
N ARG A 401 -17.77 -20.48 -0.65
CA ARG A 401 -17.56 -19.44 -1.66
C ARG A 401 -16.75 -18.27 -1.10
N LEU A 402 -15.52 -18.56 -0.66
CA LEU A 402 -14.64 -17.61 -0.01
C LEU A 402 -13.69 -16.97 -1.04
N PRO A 403 -13.68 -15.64 -1.20
CA PRO A 403 -12.91 -14.96 -2.23
C PRO A 403 -11.40 -15.20 -2.05
N GLY A 404 -10.77 -15.63 -3.14
CA GLY A 404 -9.33 -15.56 -3.34
C GLY A 404 -8.97 -14.38 -4.25
N HIS A 405 -7.74 -13.92 -4.17
CA HIS A 405 -7.13 -12.90 -5.02
C HIS A 405 -5.67 -13.30 -5.24
N TYR A 406 -5.35 -13.66 -6.47
CA TYR A 406 -4.04 -14.17 -6.88
C TYR A 406 -3.49 -13.31 -7.99
N VAL A 407 -2.32 -12.72 -7.77
CA VAL A 407 -1.65 -11.83 -8.72
C VAL A 407 -0.36 -12.48 -9.19
N LEU A 408 -0.15 -12.51 -10.50
CA LEU A 408 1.12 -12.85 -11.13
C LEU A 408 1.50 -11.68 -12.04
N GLY A 409 2.67 -11.08 -11.82
CA GLY A 409 3.19 -10.03 -12.68
C GLY A 409 4.66 -10.16 -13.00
N TYR A 410 5.06 -9.46 -14.06
CA TYR A 410 6.41 -9.39 -14.58
C TYR A 410 6.66 -7.98 -15.15
N GLU A 411 7.87 -7.47 -14.96
CA GLU A 411 8.32 -6.18 -15.48
C GLU A 411 9.64 -6.37 -16.24
N HIS A 412 9.71 -5.78 -17.43
CA HIS A 412 10.96 -5.55 -18.13
C HIS A 412 11.30 -4.05 -18.13
N ASP A 413 12.37 -3.66 -17.45
CA ASP A 413 12.94 -2.31 -17.56
C ASP A 413 14.14 -2.30 -18.53
N THR A 414 13.98 -1.52 -19.58
CA THR A 414 14.96 -1.34 -20.66
C THR A 414 16.15 -0.44 -20.27
N THR A 415 16.10 0.24 -19.12
CA THR A 415 17.20 1.04 -18.56
C THR A 415 18.43 0.17 -18.30
N ARG A 416 19.62 0.63 -18.72
CA ARG A 416 20.87 -0.09 -18.46
C ARG A 416 21.51 0.31 -17.13
N TYR A 417 21.47 -0.57 -16.15
CA TYR A 417 22.13 -0.39 -14.85
C TYR A 417 23.54 -0.97 -14.81
N ALA A 418 24.41 -0.35 -14.01
CA ALA A 418 25.74 -0.89 -13.73
C ALA A 418 25.68 -2.17 -12.88
N ASP A 419 26.65 -3.06 -13.08
CA ASP A 419 26.76 -4.33 -12.37
C ASP A 419 27.07 -4.11 -10.87
N LYS A 420 26.26 -4.68 -9.98
CA LYS A 420 26.39 -4.53 -8.53
C LYS A 420 27.71 -5.06 -7.96
N ILE A 421 28.47 -5.86 -8.73
CA ILE A 421 29.82 -6.33 -8.36
C ILE A 421 30.81 -5.18 -8.11
N GLY A 422 30.61 -4.01 -8.71
CA GLY A 422 31.40 -2.80 -8.47
C GLY A 422 30.83 -1.85 -7.40
N SER A 423 29.67 -2.15 -6.82
CA SER A 423 28.83 -1.14 -6.12
C SER A 423 29.33 -0.65 -4.77
N VAL A 424 30.31 -1.31 -4.15
CA VAL A 424 30.97 -0.82 -2.91
C VAL A 424 32.49 -0.70 -3.06
N LEU A 425 33.02 -0.83 -4.27
CA LEU A 425 34.45 -0.68 -4.56
C LEU A 425 34.77 0.76 -4.99
N PRO A 426 35.99 1.26 -4.75
CA PRO A 426 36.42 2.55 -5.30
C PRO A 426 36.29 2.56 -6.83
N ALA A 427 35.85 3.69 -7.41
CA ALA A 427 35.55 3.78 -8.85
C ALA A 427 36.71 3.35 -9.76
N HIS A 428 37.96 3.64 -9.37
CA HIS A 428 39.15 3.24 -10.13
C HIS A 428 39.36 1.71 -10.17
N VAL A 429 38.90 0.98 -9.14
CA VAL A 429 38.91 -0.49 -9.09
C VAL A 429 37.70 -1.03 -9.86
N ALA A 430 36.50 -0.52 -9.54
CA ALA A 430 35.24 -0.97 -10.14
C ALA A 430 35.24 -0.89 -11.67
N ASN A 431 35.84 0.16 -12.24
CA ASN A 431 35.97 0.37 -13.68
C ASN A 431 36.96 -0.58 -14.38
N THR A 432 37.79 -1.31 -13.63
CA THR A 432 38.77 -2.28 -14.17
C THR A 432 38.33 -3.74 -14.01
N LEU A 433 37.19 -4.00 -13.37
CA LEU A 433 36.70 -5.36 -13.14
C LEU A 433 36.30 -6.06 -14.46
N PRO A 434 36.90 -7.21 -14.80
CA PRO A 434 36.55 -7.95 -16.02
C PRO A 434 35.13 -8.54 -15.92
N GLY A 435 34.44 -8.60 -17.06
CA GLY A 435 33.10 -9.20 -17.14
C GLY A 435 31.97 -8.37 -16.50
N THR A 436 32.26 -7.14 -16.06
CA THR A 436 31.22 -6.14 -15.77
C THR A 436 30.54 -5.73 -17.07
N ARG A 437 29.21 -5.66 -17.05
CA ARG A 437 28.40 -5.14 -18.17
C ARG A 437 27.18 -4.45 -17.62
N SER A 438 26.75 -3.37 -18.27
CA SER A 438 25.45 -2.80 -17.97
C SER A 438 24.34 -3.68 -18.54
N ALA A 439 23.21 -3.75 -17.85
CA ALA A 439 22.11 -4.67 -18.19
C ALA A 439 20.73 -4.05 -17.89
N PRO A 440 19.67 -4.45 -18.62
CA PRO A 440 18.29 -4.20 -18.21
C PRO A 440 17.99 -4.85 -16.85
N SER A 441 16.83 -4.51 -16.28
CA SER A 441 16.32 -5.14 -15.07
C SER A 441 15.02 -5.88 -15.36
N ASP A 442 15.02 -7.20 -15.12
CA ASP A 442 13.81 -8.02 -15.13
C ASP A 442 13.38 -8.31 -13.69
N SER A 443 12.07 -8.18 -13.40
CA SER A 443 11.46 -8.54 -12.13
C SER A 443 10.17 -9.35 -12.32
N MET A 444 9.81 -10.17 -11.33
CA MET A 444 8.53 -10.89 -11.26
C MET A 444 7.99 -10.91 -9.84
N TRP A 445 6.67 -10.94 -9.72
CA TRP A 445 5.99 -11.03 -8.43
C TRP A 445 4.78 -11.96 -8.46
N LEU A 446 4.51 -12.51 -7.28
CA LEU A 446 3.40 -13.38 -6.94
C LEU A 446 2.77 -12.83 -5.66
N GLU A 447 1.47 -12.58 -5.66
CA GLU A 447 0.72 -12.22 -4.46
C GLU A 447 -0.52 -13.10 -4.35
N ALA A 448 -0.89 -13.49 -3.12
CA ALA A 448 -1.96 -14.45 -2.87
C ALA A 448 -2.67 -14.11 -1.56
N ASP A 449 -3.91 -13.62 -1.67
CA ASP A 449 -4.83 -13.41 -0.55
C ASP A 449 -5.97 -14.41 -0.64
N GLN A 450 -6.24 -15.16 0.43
CA GLN A 450 -7.37 -16.09 0.49
C GLN A 450 -8.16 -15.88 1.77
N MET A 451 -9.44 -15.55 1.64
CA MET A 451 -10.36 -15.53 2.78
C MET A 451 -10.51 -16.95 3.36
N ILE A 452 -10.24 -17.13 4.65
CA ILE A 452 -10.35 -18.42 5.36
C ILE A 452 -11.64 -18.55 6.18
N TYR A 453 -12.24 -17.43 6.58
CA TYR A 453 -13.59 -17.38 7.14
C TYR A 453 -14.26 -16.03 6.83
N ARG A 454 -15.59 -16.03 6.76
CA ARG A 454 -16.42 -14.83 6.60
C ARG A 454 -17.19 -14.57 7.90
N LEU A 455 -17.10 -13.34 8.42
CA LEU A 455 -17.79 -12.88 9.62
C LEU A 455 -19.28 -12.62 9.38
N GLY A 456 -19.64 -12.23 8.15
CA GLY A 456 -21.01 -12.03 7.70
C GLY A 456 -21.49 -10.58 7.81
N GLY A 457 -22.79 -10.37 7.60
CA GLY A 457 -23.42 -9.04 7.53
C GLY A 457 -23.45 -8.48 6.09
N ARG A 458 -23.60 -7.14 5.95
CA ARG A 458 -23.66 -6.48 4.64
C ARG A 458 -22.30 -6.44 3.91
N ASN A 459 -21.19 -6.53 4.63
CA ASN A 459 -19.85 -6.58 4.03
C ASN A 459 -19.42 -8.04 3.84
N GLN A 460 -19.48 -8.55 2.60
CA GLN A 460 -19.06 -9.92 2.28
C GLN A 460 -17.55 -10.17 2.45
N MET A 461 -16.76 -9.10 2.57
CA MET A 461 -15.30 -9.10 2.78
C MET A 461 -14.90 -8.97 4.26
N ALA A 462 -15.86 -8.87 5.19
CA ALA A 462 -15.54 -8.93 6.61
C ALA A 462 -15.20 -10.37 7.02
N GLY A 463 -13.98 -10.60 7.53
CA GLY A 463 -13.55 -11.91 8.01
C GLY A 463 -12.03 -12.03 8.17
N GLY A 464 -11.52 -13.24 8.01
CA GLY A 464 -10.09 -13.57 8.13
C GLY A 464 -9.48 -14.01 6.81
N TYR A 465 -8.22 -13.62 6.60
CA TYR A 465 -7.45 -13.82 5.38
C TYR A 465 -6.09 -14.43 5.70
N LEU A 466 -5.69 -15.43 4.90
CA LEU A 466 -4.29 -15.80 4.71
C LEU A 466 -3.72 -14.94 3.59
N MET A 467 -2.47 -14.50 3.76
CA MET A 467 -1.73 -13.72 2.77
C MET A 467 -0.36 -14.35 2.53
N ALA A 468 0.10 -14.35 1.29
CA ALA A 468 1.48 -14.67 0.95
C ALA A 468 1.91 -13.94 -0.32
N GLY A 469 3.23 -13.81 -0.50
CA GLY A 469 3.77 -13.34 -1.76
C GLY A 469 5.27 -13.56 -1.88
N TYR A 470 5.73 -13.45 -3.12
CA TYR A 470 7.13 -13.63 -3.49
C TYR A 470 7.51 -12.66 -4.61
N VAL A 471 8.69 -12.05 -4.49
CA VAL A 471 9.29 -11.20 -5.53
C VAL A 471 10.65 -11.77 -5.88
N HIS A 472 10.96 -11.82 -7.16
CA HIS A 472 12.31 -12.06 -7.66
C HIS A 472 12.72 -10.96 -8.64
N ALA A 473 13.96 -10.50 -8.54
CA ALA A 473 14.53 -9.46 -9.38
C ALA A 473 15.97 -9.77 -9.77
N THR A 474 16.33 -9.40 -11.00
CA THR A 474 17.63 -9.72 -11.63
C THR A 474 18.81 -9.38 -10.72
N PRO A 475 19.51 -10.36 -10.10
CA PRO A 475 20.45 -10.10 -9.01
C PRO A 475 21.71 -9.30 -9.40
N ARG A 476 21.89 -8.97 -10.67
CA ARG A 476 23.02 -8.18 -11.17
C ARG A 476 22.86 -6.68 -10.96
N VAL A 477 21.63 -6.17 -10.89
CA VAL A 477 21.34 -4.72 -10.99
C VAL A 477 20.58 -4.16 -9.78
N VAL A 478 20.08 -5.02 -8.88
CA VAL A 478 19.26 -4.66 -7.70
C VAL A 478 20.03 -4.81 -6.38
N ASN A 479 19.53 -4.21 -5.29
CA ASN A 479 20.09 -4.39 -3.94
C ASN A 479 19.53 -5.66 -3.27
N ILE A 480 18.21 -5.81 -3.29
CA ILE A 480 17.48 -7.01 -2.86
C ILE A 480 17.09 -7.79 -4.13
N SER A 481 17.46 -9.07 -4.22
CA SER A 481 17.06 -9.91 -5.36
C SER A 481 15.79 -10.71 -5.09
N ASP A 482 15.50 -11.03 -3.84
CA ASP A 482 14.37 -11.88 -3.49
C ASP A 482 13.67 -11.35 -2.24
N GLN A 483 12.35 -11.44 -2.20
CA GLN A 483 11.56 -11.30 -0.99
C GLN A 483 10.52 -12.42 -0.96
N ALA A 484 10.29 -12.99 0.21
CA ALA A 484 9.12 -13.80 0.50
C ALA A 484 8.37 -13.19 1.69
N TYR A 485 7.04 -13.21 1.67
CA TYR A 485 6.24 -12.84 2.83
C TYR A 485 5.04 -13.77 3.01
N ALA A 486 4.60 -13.92 4.26
CA ALA A 486 3.41 -14.68 4.63
C ALA A 486 2.79 -14.07 5.88
N GLY A 487 1.46 -14.01 5.94
CA GLY A 487 0.76 -13.30 7.00
C GLY A 487 -0.72 -13.66 7.13
N LEU A 488 -1.32 -13.01 8.11
CA LEU A 488 -2.71 -13.13 8.49
C LEU A 488 -3.30 -11.74 8.66
N SER A 489 -4.54 -11.55 8.22
CA SER A 489 -5.32 -10.34 8.48
C SER A 489 -6.74 -10.71 8.88
N PHE A 490 -7.27 -10.10 9.93
CA PHE A 490 -8.55 -10.42 10.55
C PHE A 490 -9.35 -9.16 10.84
N VAL A 491 -10.66 -9.21 10.61
CA VAL A 491 -11.61 -8.16 10.99
C VAL A 491 -12.51 -8.68 12.13
N GLY A 492 -12.78 -7.83 13.12
CA GLY A 492 -13.79 -8.08 14.14
C GLY A 492 -13.44 -9.17 15.17
N LEU A 493 -12.16 -9.34 15.53
CA LEU A 493 -11.73 -10.34 16.53
C LEU A 493 -12.36 -10.11 17.92
N ILE A 494 -12.67 -8.86 18.26
CA ILE A 494 -13.35 -8.52 19.52
C ILE A 494 -14.84 -8.30 19.20
N PRO A 495 -15.79 -9.07 19.78
CA PRO A 495 -17.21 -9.01 19.41
C PRO A 495 -17.88 -7.63 19.59
N SER A 496 -17.38 -6.79 20.49
CA SER A 496 -17.86 -5.42 20.67
C SER A 496 -17.27 -4.41 19.67
N ARG A 497 -16.29 -4.82 18.87
CA ARG A 497 -15.52 -3.96 17.95
C ARG A 497 -15.36 -4.61 16.56
N MET A 498 -16.51 -4.77 15.91
CA MET A 498 -16.64 -5.48 14.63
C MET A 498 -15.97 -4.80 13.41
N THR A 499 -15.55 -3.53 13.53
CA THR A 499 -14.81 -2.80 12.49
C THR A 499 -13.29 -2.80 12.70
N ASP A 500 -12.80 -3.22 13.87
CA ASP A 500 -11.37 -3.27 14.16
C ASP A 500 -10.68 -4.37 13.37
N ARG A 501 -9.39 -4.16 13.10
CA ARG A 501 -8.56 -5.05 12.28
C ARG A 501 -7.34 -5.52 13.08
N PHE A 502 -6.91 -6.75 12.89
CA PHE A 502 -5.66 -7.28 13.45
C PHE A 502 -4.90 -8.00 12.36
N GLY A 503 -3.59 -7.76 12.26
CA GLY A 503 -2.75 -8.44 11.29
C GLY A 503 -1.38 -8.78 11.84
N VAL A 504 -0.80 -9.85 11.31
CA VAL A 504 0.58 -10.27 11.55
C VAL A 504 1.20 -10.66 10.22
N LEU A 505 2.39 -10.14 9.90
CA LEU A 505 3.11 -10.40 8.67
C LEU A 505 4.56 -10.76 8.99
N TYR A 506 5.03 -11.87 8.43
CA TYR A 506 6.45 -12.19 8.35
C TYR A 506 6.95 -11.90 6.95
N SER A 507 8.11 -11.24 6.83
CA SER A 507 8.82 -11.01 5.58
C SER A 507 10.28 -11.41 5.71
N TRP A 508 10.83 -11.99 4.64
CA TRP A 508 12.24 -12.30 4.47
C TRP A 508 12.77 -11.58 3.23
N TYR A 509 13.96 -10.99 3.33
CA TYR A 509 14.59 -10.21 2.27
C TYR A 509 15.99 -10.75 1.97
N LYS A 510 16.34 -10.90 0.69
CA LYS A 510 17.62 -11.45 0.24
C LYS A 510 18.45 -10.41 -0.51
N VAL A 511 19.65 -10.12 -0.01
CA VAL A 511 20.60 -9.26 -0.72
C VAL A 511 21.09 -9.95 -1.98
N SER A 512 21.12 -9.20 -3.07
CA SER A 512 21.55 -9.71 -4.36
C SER A 512 22.98 -10.24 -4.30
N ARG A 513 23.19 -11.43 -4.87
CA ARG A 513 24.49 -12.11 -4.83
C ARG A 513 25.63 -11.21 -5.34
N ARG A 514 25.41 -10.44 -6.42
CA ARG A 514 26.44 -9.54 -6.96
C ARG A 514 26.81 -8.41 -6.01
N ARG A 515 25.86 -7.90 -5.21
CA ARG A 515 26.15 -6.89 -4.20
C ARG A 515 26.95 -7.50 -3.03
N ARG A 516 26.58 -8.68 -2.55
CA ARG A 516 27.32 -9.40 -1.51
C ARG A 516 28.76 -9.74 -1.97
N GLU A 517 28.94 -10.17 -3.21
CA GLU A 517 30.27 -10.41 -3.81
C GLU A 517 31.11 -9.13 -3.87
N SER A 518 30.50 -7.97 -4.19
CA SER A 518 31.19 -6.67 -4.15
C SER A 518 31.73 -6.35 -2.76
N GLN A 519 30.97 -6.67 -1.71
CA GLN A 519 31.35 -6.45 -0.31
C GLN A 519 32.45 -7.40 0.16
N ILE A 520 32.40 -8.66 -0.25
CA ILE A 520 33.48 -9.63 -0.01
C ILE A 520 34.78 -9.13 -0.66
N LEU A 521 34.75 -8.79 -1.96
CA LEU A 521 35.92 -8.26 -2.68
C LEU A 521 36.48 -6.98 -2.05
N ALA A 522 35.60 -6.08 -1.59
CA ALA A 522 36.02 -4.86 -0.91
C ALA A 522 36.77 -5.16 0.39
N VAL A 523 36.22 -6.01 1.26
CA VAL A 523 36.84 -6.40 2.54
C VAL A 523 38.16 -7.16 2.33
N GLU A 524 38.20 -8.12 1.40
CA GLU A 524 39.39 -8.91 1.07
C GLU A 524 40.56 -8.04 0.55
N ASN A 525 40.26 -6.93 -0.13
CA ASN A 525 41.26 -5.99 -0.64
C ASN A 525 41.47 -4.77 0.28
N GLY A 526 40.96 -4.80 1.51
CA GLY A 526 41.17 -3.74 2.52
C GLY A 526 40.41 -2.44 2.27
N TYR A 527 39.40 -2.43 1.40
CA TYR A 527 38.54 -1.29 1.16
C TYR A 527 37.41 -1.19 2.19
N SER A 528 37.04 0.04 2.55
CA SER A 528 35.91 0.30 3.45
C SER A 528 34.56 0.10 2.72
N LEU A 529 33.59 -0.49 3.42
CA LEU A 529 32.20 -0.62 2.96
C LEU A 529 31.39 0.70 3.10
N GLY A 530 31.99 1.77 3.62
CA GLY A 530 31.32 3.04 3.92
C GLY A 530 30.72 3.06 5.33
N SER A 531 29.95 4.12 5.63
CA SER A 531 29.41 4.38 6.97
C SER A 531 28.03 3.78 7.25
N THR A 532 27.32 3.32 6.22
CA THR A 532 25.94 2.77 6.32
C THR A 532 25.90 1.24 6.25
N ILE A 533 26.98 0.60 5.81
CA ILE A 533 27.08 -0.85 5.66
C ILE A 533 27.91 -1.40 6.82
N HIS A 534 27.23 -1.93 7.84
CA HIS A 534 27.87 -2.36 9.09
C HIS A 534 28.57 -3.72 9.01
N GLY A 535 28.46 -4.43 7.89
CA GLY A 535 29.11 -5.71 7.62
C GLY A 535 28.78 -6.21 6.22
N ILE A 536 29.34 -7.36 5.83
CA ILE A 536 28.91 -8.05 4.60
C ILE A 536 27.43 -8.39 4.76
N GLN A 537 26.62 -7.96 3.80
CA GLN A 537 25.17 -8.10 3.83
C GLN A 537 24.75 -9.43 3.17
N ASN A 538 23.68 -10.05 3.68
CA ASN A 538 23.21 -11.35 3.23
C ASN A 538 21.67 -11.41 3.16
N ASP A 539 20.99 -11.40 4.30
CA ASP A 539 19.53 -11.43 4.42
C ASP A 539 19.08 -10.78 5.72
N SER A 540 17.81 -10.38 5.75
CA SER A 540 17.11 -9.84 6.91
C SER A 540 15.68 -10.38 6.97
N GLU A 541 15.08 -10.36 8.14
CA GLU A 541 13.68 -10.77 8.35
C GLU A 541 12.95 -9.72 9.17
N LEU A 542 11.66 -9.55 8.93
CA LEU A 542 10.79 -8.65 9.66
C LEU A 542 9.53 -9.39 10.08
N ILE A 543 9.18 -9.29 11.36
CA ILE A 543 7.84 -9.59 11.87
C ILE A 543 7.15 -8.26 12.17
N GLU A 544 6.02 -8.00 11.55
CA GLU A 544 5.15 -6.86 11.83
C GLU A 544 3.83 -7.37 12.42
N ALA A 545 3.29 -6.70 13.44
CA ALA A 545 1.96 -6.95 13.97
C ALA A 545 1.26 -5.64 14.33
N TYR A 546 -0.02 -5.51 13.98
CA TYR A 546 -0.82 -4.31 14.24
C TYR A 546 -2.22 -4.64 14.77
N TYR A 547 -2.83 -3.70 15.49
CA TYR A 547 -4.26 -3.75 15.82
C TYR A 547 -4.90 -2.39 15.46
N GLY A 548 -5.62 -2.31 14.34
CA GLY A 548 -6.27 -1.09 13.87
C GLY A 548 -7.62 -0.88 14.55
N ILE A 549 -7.70 0.15 15.40
CA ILE A 549 -8.91 0.58 16.12
C ILE A 549 -9.62 1.65 15.30
N ASP A 550 -10.85 1.37 14.89
CA ASP A 550 -11.74 2.36 14.25
C ASP A 550 -12.34 3.28 15.34
N ALA A 551 -11.55 4.26 15.77
CA ALA A 551 -11.75 4.98 17.03
C ALA A 551 -12.98 5.90 16.99
N THR A 552 -13.20 6.57 15.86
CA THR A 552 -14.39 7.38 15.56
C THR A 552 -14.48 7.60 14.04
N HIS A 553 -15.53 8.24 13.56
CA HIS A 553 -15.73 8.49 12.14
C HIS A 553 -14.54 9.19 11.50
N GLY A 554 -14.01 8.58 10.44
CA GLY A 554 -12.82 9.03 9.72
C GLY A 554 -11.50 8.91 10.48
N VAL A 555 -11.42 8.29 11.67
CA VAL A 555 -10.18 8.19 12.47
C VAL A 555 -9.84 6.74 12.81
N LEU A 556 -8.77 6.22 12.19
CA LEU A 556 -8.13 4.95 12.57
C LEU A 556 -6.93 5.22 13.48
N VAL A 557 -6.85 4.46 14.58
CA VAL A 557 -5.70 4.46 15.50
C VAL A 557 -5.16 3.04 15.58
N GLN A 558 -3.92 2.84 15.14
CA GLN A 558 -3.31 1.52 14.97
C GLN A 558 -2.01 1.42 15.78
N PRO A 559 -2.06 0.89 17.03
CA PRO A 559 -0.88 0.40 17.71
C PRO A 559 -0.16 -0.67 16.89
N GLU A 560 1.17 -0.59 16.90
CA GLU A 560 2.01 -1.42 16.05
C GLU A 560 3.25 -1.94 16.78
N PHE A 561 3.68 -3.14 16.41
CA PHE A 561 4.90 -3.79 16.84
C PHE A 561 5.67 -4.28 15.62
N GLN A 562 6.99 -4.07 15.63
CA GLN A 562 7.91 -4.60 14.63
C GLN A 562 9.12 -5.26 15.29
N TYR A 563 9.55 -6.39 14.75
CA TYR A 563 10.78 -7.08 15.14
C TYR A 563 11.64 -7.36 13.91
N MET A 564 12.74 -6.60 13.79
CA MET A 564 13.68 -6.69 12.68
C MET A 564 14.87 -7.57 13.08
N ILE A 565 15.06 -8.66 12.36
CA ILE A 565 16.13 -9.65 12.52
C ILE A 565 17.20 -9.37 11.47
N HIS A 566 18.46 -9.33 11.91
CA HIS A 566 19.61 -8.89 11.11
C HIS A 566 19.41 -7.53 10.40
N PRO A 567 19.17 -6.43 11.14
CA PRO A 567 19.10 -5.08 10.54
C PRO A 567 20.29 -4.75 9.63
N GLY A 568 20.03 -4.11 8.49
CA GLY A 568 21.04 -3.86 7.45
C GLY A 568 21.56 -5.14 6.80
N GLU A 569 20.77 -6.21 6.86
CA GLU A 569 21.04 -7.55 6.30
C GLU A 569 22.33 -8.18 6.84
N THR A 570 22.72 -7.84 8.07
CA THR A 570 24.00 -8.26 8.65
C THR A 570 23.88 -8.64 10.13
N HIS A 571 24.69 -9.59 10.57
CA HIS A 571 24.75 -10.02 11.97
C HIS A 571 25.51 -9.03 12.88
N ASN A 572 26.07 -7.94 12.31
CA ASN A 572 26.82 -6.92 13.04
C ASN A 572 25.93 -5.90 13.78
N ILE A 573 24.61 -5.93 13.56
CA ILE A 573 23.63 -5.12 14.29
C ILE A 573 22.73 -6.05 15.10
N ARG A 574 22.39 -5.67 16.35
CA ARG A 574 21.48 -6.46 17.19
C ARG A 574 20.04 -6.34 16.68
N ASN A 575 19.35 -7.48 16.56
CA ASN A 575 17.91 -7.55 16.22
C ASN A 575 17.10 -6.50 16.99
N ALA A 576 16.32 -5.71 16.28
CA ALA A 576 15.65 -4.53 16.80
C ALA A 576 14.16 -4.81 17.07
N ALA A 577 13.68 -4.44 18.25
CA ALA A 577 12.25 -4.41 18.53
C ALA A 577 11.77 -2.96 18.60
N LEU A 578 10.70 -2.66 17.87
CA LEU A 578 10.06 -1.36 17.83
C LEU A 578 8.58 -1.49 18.25
N VAL A 579 8.08 -0.46 18.90
CA VAL A 579 6.66 -0.27 19.19
C VAL A 579 6.23 1.12 18.75
N GLY A 580 4.99 1.27 18.32
CA GLY A 580 4.53 2.54 17.80
C GLY A 580 3.04 2.67 17.59
N LEU A 581 2.69 3.73 16.86
CA LEU A 581 1.33 4.12 16.57
C LEU A 581 1.25 4.74 15.18
N LYS A 582 0.44 4.12 14.32
CA LYS A 582 -0.05 4.69 13.06
C LYS A 582 -1.42 5.31 13.29
N VAL A 583 -1.63 6.53 12.82
CA VAL A 583 -2.92 7.26 12.94
C VAL A 583 -3.30 7.76 11.56
N ILE A 584 -4.51 7.44 11.10
CA ILE A 584 -5.07 7.95 9.85
C ILE A 584 -6.33 8.75 10.17
N ALA A 585 -6.41 9.98 9.68
CA ALA A 585 -7.59 10.83 9.76
C ALA A 585 -8.04 11.24 8.35
N ALA A 586 -9.31 10.99 8.00
CA ALA A 586 -9.95 11.45 6.76
C ALA A 586 -10.92 12.59 7.08
N LEU A 587 -10.68 13.77 6.49
CA LEU A 587 -11.44 14.99 6.77
C LEU A 587 -12.69 15.12 5.88
#